data_AF-A0A074SLS1-F1
#
_entry.id   AF-A0A074SLS1-F1
#
_cell.length_a   1.000
_cell.length_b   1.000
_cell.length_c   1.000
_cell.angle_alpha   90.00
_cell.angle_beta   90.00
_cell.angle_gamma   90.00
#
_symmetry.space_group_name_H-M   'P 1'
#
loop_
_entity.id
_entity.type
_entity.pdbx_description
1 polymer ?
#
loop_
_entity_poly.entity_id
_entity_poly.type
_entity_poly.pdbx_seq_one_letter_code
_entity_poly.pdbx_strand_id
1 'polypeptide(L)'
;MIQELTIAGNLLNSALDRYINACLAIRKHYLKEGSFAAVAPELSSRVNSEAELVVTLNLKIHQAKSAIFWARNCSPSLVPIHSLPRELLARIFLFVSRSQHNHTRYSGLSMRNRPEVVSHVCSRWRELAVNSPSFWSTICLSVVGSPAKIVRATAFAERARSLPLELQLHDQDLSTSSVLTDLSGIISTISPRIRSLQLVIQDDLQFHHSFLEYLAAACQHGAGWIL
;
A
#
# COMPACT_ATOMS: atom_id res chain seq x y z
N MET A 1 20.05 27.08 -11.41
CA MET A 1 19.23 26.00 -10.79
C MET A 1 18.74 26.38 -9.39
N ILE A 2 19.61 26.63 -8.40
CA ILE A 2 19.16 27.02 -7.04
C ILE A 2 18.44 28.37 -7.05
N GLN A 3 19.01 29.38 -7.74
CA GLN A 3 18.38 30.70 -7.89
C GLN A 3 17.01 30.61 -8.57
N GLU A 4 16.92 29.88 -9.68
CA GLU A 4 15.64 29.61 -10.37
C GLU A 4 14.60 28.96 -9.45
N LEU A 5 15.00 27.98 -8.63
CA LEU A 5 14.10 27.34 -7.68
C LEU A 5 13.59 28.34 -6.62
N THR A 6 14.46 29.21 -6.11
CA THR A 6 14.08 30.27 -5.17
C THR A 6 13.12 31.28 -5.81
N ILE A 7 13.43 31.75 -7.03
CA ILE A 7 12.59 32.70 -7.76
C ILE A 7 11.22 32.08 -8.05
N ALA A 8 11.18 30.88 -8.63
CA ALA A 8 9.94 30.16 -8.92
C ALA A 8 9.13 29.89 -7.64
N GLY A 9 9.79 29.53 -6.54
CA GLY A 9 9.14 29.34 -5.24
C GLY A 9 8.47 30.61 -4.72
N ASN A 10 9.16 31.75 -4.78
CA ASN A 10 8.61 33.04 -4.34
C ASN A 10 7.43 33.48 -5.22
N LEU A 11 7.56 33.35 -6.54
CA LEU A 11 6.49 33.67 -7.50
C LEU A 11 5.26 32.81 -7.27
N LEU A 12 5.45 31.49 -7.07
CA LEU A 12 4.35 30.57 -6.78
C LEU A 12 3.65 30.93 -5.47
N ASN A 13 4.41 31.25 -4.41
CA ASN A 13 3.83 31.63 -3.13
C ASN A 13 2.97 32.89 -3.24
N SER A 14 3.51 33.94 -3.88
CA SER A 14 2.76 35.18 -4.11
C SER A 14 1.51 34.96 -4.97
N ALA A 15 1.60 34.13 -6.01
CA ALA A 15 0.46 33.79 -6.86
C ALA A 15 -0.62 33.01 -6.08
N LEU A 16 -0.23 32.07 -5.22
CA LEU A 16 -1.14 31.31 -4.38
C LEU A 16 -1.85 32.22 -3.36
N ASP A 17 -1.13 33.12 -2.70
CA ASP A 17 -1.73 34.10 -1.78
C ASP A 17 -2.80 34.93 -2.50
N ARG A 18 -2.49 35.41 -3.71
CA ARG A 18 -3.44 36.19 -4.52
C ARG A 18 -4.65 35.35 -4.94
N TYR A 19 -4.43 34.09 -5.32
CA TYR A 19 -5.49 33.16 -5.71
C TYR A 19 -6.43 32.84 -4.54
N ILE A 20 -5.88 32.51 -3.36
CA ILE A 20 -6.64 32.26 -2.13
C ILE A 20 -7.51 33.47 -1.79
N ASN A 21 -6.95 34.68 -1.85
CA ASN A 21 -7.70 35.91 -1.59
C ASN A 21 -8.87 36.10 -2.56
N ALA A 22 -8.68 35.80 -3.85
CA ALA A 22 -9.76 35.86 -4.84
C ALA A 22 -10.87 34.83 -4.54
N CYS A 23 -10.52 33.58 -4.24
CA CYS A 23 -11.48 32.54 -3.86
C CYS A 23 -12.27 32.92 -2.59
N LEU A 24 -11.60 33.50 -1.59
CA LEU A 24 -12.24 33.98 -0.37
C LEU A 24 -13.19 35.15 -0.64
N ALA A 25 -12.85 36.06 -1.54
CA ALA A 25 -13.72 37.15 -1.96
C ALA A 25 -15.00 36.63 -2.64
N ILE A 26 -14.88 35.65 -3.54
CA ILE A 26 -16.03 34.97 -4.17
C ILE A 26 -16.90 34.32 -3.10
N ARG A 27 -16.31 33.53 -2.18
CA ARG A 27 -17.06 32.91 -1.08
C ARG A 27 -17.82 33.93 -0.24
N LYS A 28 -17.19 35.07 0.06
CA LYS A 28 -17.83 36.17 0.82
C LYS A 28 -18.99 36.81 0.05
N HIS A 29 -18.91 36.88 -1.28
CA HIS A 29 -20.00 37.37 -2.13
C HIS A 29 -21.24 36.48 -1.99
N TYR A 30 -21.08 35.17 -2.16
CA TYR A 30 -22.16 34.19 -1.99
C TYR A 30 -22.81 34.25 -0.61
N LEU A 31 -22.01 34.46 0.45
CA LEU A 31 -22.53 34.55 1.82
C LEU A 31 -23.29 35.87 2.09
N LYS A 32 -23.00 36.94 1.36
CA LYS A 32 -23.65 38.25 1.54
C LYS A 32 -25.01 38.36 0.87
N GLU A 33 -25.21 37.70 -0.27
CA GLU A 33 -26.45 37.86 -1.06
C GLU A 33 -27.68 37.20 -0.42
N GLY A 34 -27.52 36.36 0.62
CA GLY A 34 -28.62 35.84 1.46
C GLY A 34 -29.61 34.91 0.76
N SER A 35 -29.68 34.94 -0.58
CA SER A 35 -30.48 34.09 -1.44
C SER A 35 -29.62 33.60 -2.60
N PHE A 36 -29.35 32.30 -2.64
CA PHE A 36 -28.61 31.64 -3.72
C PHE A 36 -29.29 31.75 -5.10
N ALA A 37 -30.55 32.16 -5.14
CA ALA A 37 -31.32 32.37 -6.36
C ALA A 37 -31.02 33.72 -7.06
N ALA A 38 -30.33 34.65 -6.40
CA ALA A 38 -29.97 35.96 -6.97
C ALA A 38 -28.57 36.00 -7.60
N VAL A 39 -27.80 34.91 -7.50
CA VAL A 39 -26.42 34.87 -7.99
C VAL A 39 -26.39 34.85 -9.51
N ALA A 40 -25.63 35.79 -10.11
CA ALA A 40 -25.45 35.88 -11.55
C ALA A 40 -24.97 34.52 -12.16
N PRO A 41 -25.61 34.03 -13.23
CA PRO A 41 -25.26 32.73 -13.84
C PRO A 41 -23.81 32.67 -14.35
N GLU A 42 -23.23 33.82 -14.72
CA GLU A 42 -21.81 33.95 -15.10
C GLU A 42 -20.88 33.63 -13.93
N LEU A 43 -21.23 34.04 -12.71
CA LEU A 43 -20.45 33.76 -11.52
C LEU A 43 -20.50 32.26 -11.17
N SER A 44 -21.68 31.66 -11.27
CA SER A 44 -21.85 30.22 -11.05
C SER A 44 -21.09 29.37 -12.07
N SER A 45 -21.14 29.73 -13.36
CA SER A 45 -20.34 29.08 -14.41
C SER A 45 -18.84 29.19 -14.12
N ARG A 46 -18.38 30.38 -13.73
CA ARG A 46 -16.97 30.60 -13.40
C ARG A 46 -16.52 29.77 -12.20
N VAL A 47 -17.33 29.69 -11.13
CA VAL A 47 -17.04 28.86 -9.95
C VAL A 47 -16.92 27.38 -10.34
N ASN A 48 -17.76 26.89 -11.24
CA ASN A 48 -17.67 25.51 -11.73
C ASN A 48 -16.36 25.26 -12.48
N SER A 49 -15.96 26.16 -13.39
CA SER A 49 -14.66 26.05 -14.09
C SER A 49 -13.46 26.15 -13.15
N GLU A 50 -13.55 26.98 -12.10
CA GLU A 50 -12.51 27.06 -11.06
C GLU A 50 -12.38 25.75 -10.28
N ALA A 51 -13.49 25.03 -10.02
CA ALA A 51 -13.44 23.73 -9.36
C ALA A 51 -12.61 22.71 -10.17
N GLU A 52 -12.74 22.70 -11.50
CA GLU A 52 -11.92 21.87 -12.39
C GLU A 52 -10.45 22.32 -12.42
N LEU A 53 -10.20 23.64 -12.42
CA LEU A 53 -8.85 24.19 -12.39
C LEU A 53 -8.10 23.79 -11.11
N VAL A 54 -8.76 23.83 -9.95
CA VAL A 54 -8.17 23.42 -8.66
C VAL A 54 -7.68 21.97 -8.70
N VAL A 55 -8.43 21.07 -9.33
CA VAL A 55 -7.98 19.68 -9.53
C VAL A 55 -6.68 19.63 -10.32
N THR A 56 -6.58 20.40 -11.41
CA THR A 56 -5.38 20.48 -12.24
C THR A 56 -4.19 21.09 -11.47
N LEU A 57 -4.42 22.14 -10.68
CA LEU A 57 -3.39 22.77 -9.84
C LEU A 57 -2.87 21.80 -8.78
N ASN A 58 -3.74 21.05 -8.14
CA ASN A 58 -3.36 20.01 -7.18
C ASN A 58 -2.45 18.97 -7.82
N LEU A 59 -2.75 18.51 -9.04
CA LEU A 59 -1.88 17.59 -9.78
C LEU A 59 -0.48 18.17 -10.00
N LYS A 60 -0.37 19.44 -10.41
CA LYS A 60 0.92 20.13 -10.60
C LYS A 60 1.69 20.28 -9.28
N ILE A 61 1.02 20.62 -8.18
CA ILE A 61 1.62 20.69 -6.84
C ILE A 61 2.13 19.30 -6.42
N HIS A 62 1.35 18.25 -6.65
CA HIS A 62 1.76 16.88 -6.38
C HIS A 62 3.00 16.47 -7.18
N GLN A 63 3.10 16.88 -8.45
CA GLN A 63 4.29 16.66 -9.29
C GLN A 63 5.51 17.42 -8.77
N ALA A 64 5.37 18.70 -8.40
CA ALA A 64 6.46 19.47 -7.81
C ALA A 64 6.93 18.85 -6.48
N LYS A 65 5.98 18.42 -5.64
CA LYS A 65 6.26 17.69 -4.40
C LYS A 65 7.02 16.40 -4.67
N SER A 66 6.58 15.56 -5.61
CA SER A 66 7.26 14.29 -5.88
C SER A 66 8.70 14.48 -6.36
N ALA A 67 8.97 15.49 -7.19
CA ALA A 67 10.30 15.84 -7.66
C ALA A 67 11.24 16.27 -6.51
N ILE A 68 10.79 17.19 -5.64
CA ILE A 68 11.59 17.65 -4.49
C ILE A 68 11.84 16.53 -3.48
N PHE A 69 10.82 15.73 -3.16
CA PHE A 69 10.97 14.60 -2.26
C PHE A 69 11.88 13.51 -2.85
N TRP A 70 11.84 13.28 -4.16
CA TRP A 70 12.79 12.39 -4.83
C TRP A 70 14.23 12.89 -4.65
N ALA A 71 14.49 14.18 -4.93
CA ALA A 71 15.82 14.77 -4.75
C ALA A 71 16.31 14.67 -3.29
N ARG A 72 15.42 14.96 -2.34
CA ARG A 72 15.70 14.79 -0.89
C ARG A 72 16.08 13.34 -0.57
N ASN A 73 15.32 12.37 -1.07
CA ASN A 73 15.58 10.94 -0.82
C ASN A 73 16.81 10.41 -1.57
N CYS A 74 17.28 11.06 -2.62
CA CYS A 74 18.54 10.71 -3.27
C CYS A 74 19.77 11.32 -2.59
N SER A 75 19.60 12.26 -1.66
CA SER A 75 20.69 12.92 -0.94
C SER A 75 21.13 12.12 0.30
N PRO A 76 22.34 11.53 0.32
CA PRO A 76 22.83 10.79 1.48
C PRO A 76 23.05 11.67 2.71
N SER A 77 23.29 12.98 2.54
CA SER A 77 23.44 13.92 3.65
C SER A 77 22.12 14.21 4.37
N LEU A 78 20.98 14.10 3.66
CA LEU A 78 19.65 14.31 4.24
C LEU A 78 18.97 13.00 4.66
N VAL A 79 19.27 11.92 3.96
CA VAL A 79 18.71 10.60 4.22
C VAL A 79 19.86 9.57 4.26
N PRO A 80 20.56 9.43 5.39
CA PRO A 80 21.79 8.62 5.48
C PRO A 80 21.62 7.15 5.10
N ILE A 81 20.46 6.55 5.39
CA ILE A 81 20.17 5.16 5.04
C ILE A 81 20.26 4.90 3.53
N HIS A 82 20.08 5.94 2.71
CA HIS A 82 20.18 5.87 1.26
C HIS A 82 21.62 5.84 0.71
N SER A 83 22.63 5.97 1.57
CA SER A 83 24.03 5.66 1.24
C SER A 83 24.28 4.16 1.10
N LEU A 84 23.40 3.32 1.67
CA LEU A 84 23.55 1.87 1.59
C LEU A 84 23.29 1.37 0.15
N PRO A 85 24.06 0.37 -0.32
CA PRO A 85 23.75 -0.41 -1.52
C PRO A 85 22.32 -0.93 -1.53
N ARG A 86 21.76 -1.08 -2.73
CA ARG A 86 20.35 -1.49 -2.95
C ARG A 86 20.08 -2.86 -2.31
N GLU A 87 21.05 -3.76 -2.37
CA GLU A 87 21.02 -5.12 -1.83
C GLU A 87 20.94 -5.11 -0.30
N LEU A 88 21.69 -4.22 0.35
CA LEU A 88 21.67 -4.09 1.80
C LEU A 88 20.35 -3.49 2.30
N LEU A 89 19.83 -2.48 1.60
CA LEU A 89 18.50 -1.94 1.88
C LEU A 89 17.41 -3.01 1.73
N ALA A 90 17.42 -3.75 0.63
CA ALA A 90 16.46 -4.83 0.39
C ALA A 90 16.54 -5.91 1.48
N ARG A 91 17.76 -6.27 1.92
CA ARG A 91 17.97 -7.22 3.01
C ARG A 91 17.46 -6.70 4.35
N ILE A 92 17.68 -5.42 4.68
CA ILE A 92 17.13 -4.78 5.87
C ILE A 92 15.60 -4.82 5.82
N PHE A 93 14.99 -4.43 4.70
CA PHE A 93 13.54 -4.45 4.55
C PHE A 93 12.98 -5.86 4.75
N LEU A 94 13.63 -6.86 4.16
CA LEU A 94 13.26 -8.27 4.32
C LEU A 94 13.32 -8.70 5.79
N PHE A 95 14.38 -8.31 6.52
CA PHE A 95 14.48 -8.59 7.95
C PHE A 95 13.37 -7.93 8.75
N VAL A 96 13.05 -6.67 8.50
CA VAL A 96 11.94 -5.97 9.19
C VAL A 96 10.62 -6.69 8.93
N SER A 97 10.36 -7.09 7.69
CA SER A 97 9.11 -7.74 7.30
C SER A 97 8.95 -9.16 7.82
N ARG A 98 10.08 -9.87 8.03
CA ARG A 98 10.12 -11.23 8.61
C ARG A 98 10.35 -11.23 10.12
N SER A 99 10.64 -10.08 10.72
CA SER A 99 10.94 -10.01 12.15
C SER A 99 9.69 -10.36 12.96
N GLN A 100 9.74 -11.52 13.61
CA GLN A 100 8.75 -11.96 14.57
C GLN A 100 9.03 -11.23 15.88
N HIS A 101 8.71 -9.95 15.96
CA HIS A 101 8.73 -9.29 17.26
C HIS A 101 7.59 -9.85 18.09
N ASN A 102 7.94 -10.67 19.08
CA ASN A 102 7.11 -11.12 20.19
C ASN A 102 6.69 -9.96 21.12
N HIS A 103 6.26 -8.83 20.56
CA HIS A 103 5.63 -7.78 21.36
C HIS A 103 4.19 -8.20 21.60
N THR A 104 4.01 -8.82 22.78
CA THR A 104 2.89 -8.65 23.71
C THR A 104 1.57 -8.24 23.06
N ARG A 105 0.55 -9.08 23.28
CA ARG A 105 -0.88 -9.00 22.89
C ARG A 105 -1.62 -7.65 23.13
N TYR A 106 -0.92 -6.55 23.43
CA TYR A 106 -1.45 -5.27 23.88
C TYR A 106 -1.22 -4.09 22.93
N SER A 107 -0.54 -4.24 21.80
CA SER A 107 -0.54 -3.20 20.75
C SER A 107 -1.17 -3.76 19.46
N GLY A 108 -2.32 -3.21 19.07
CA GLY A 108 -3.09 -3.59 17.87
C GLY A 108 -2.39 -3.30 16.53
N LEU A 109 -1.06 -3.23 16.51
CA LEU A 109 -0.22 -2.90 15.36
C LEU A 109 0.88 -3.95 15.18
N SER A 110 0.52 -5.23 15.18
CA SER A 110 1.43 -6.28 14.73
C SER A 110 1.80 -6.02 13.27
N MET A 111 3.05 -5.56 13.03
CA MET A 111 3.62 -5.43 11.68
C MET A 111 3.85 -6.79 11.01
N ARG A 112 3.49 -7.90 11.67
CA ARG A 112 3.58 -9.25 11.13
C ARG A 112 2.88 -9.30 9.78
N ASN A 113 3.62 -9.74 8.76
CA ASN A 113 3.12 -9.98 7.41
C ASN A 113 2.63 -8.73 6.64
N ARG A 114 3.14 -7.52 6.96
CA ARG A 114 2.84 -6.28 6.22
C ARG A 114 4.03 -5.68 5.45
N PRO A 115 4.66 -6.43 4.51
CA PRO A 115 5.82 -5.95 3.76
C PRO A 115 5.51 -4.66 2.96
N GLU A 116 4.26 -4.45 2.53
CA GLU A 116 3.84 -3.27 1.79
C GLU A 116 4.09 -1.95 2.53
N VAL A 117 4.17 -1.94 3.86
CA VAL A 117 4.43 -0.72 4.65
C VAL A 117 5.75 -0.07 4.23
N VAL A 118 6.78 -0.87 3.94
CA VAL A 118 8.06 -0.39 3.43
C VAL A 118 7.88 0.31 2.08
N SER A 119 6.99 -0.19 1.22
CA SER A 119 6.71 0.41 -0.10
C SER A 119 5.95 1.74 -0.04
N HIS A 120 5.47 2.15 1.14
CA HIS A 120 4.78 3.43 1.35
C HIS A 120 5.65 4.55 1.90
N VAL A 121 6.91 4.27 2.29
CA VAL A 121 7.82 5.27 2.89
C VAL A 121 8.25 6.33 1.86
N CYS A 122 8.83 5.90 0.74
CA CYS A 122 9.18 6.80 -0.37
C CYS A 122 9.22 6.05 -1.71
N SER A 123 9.32 6.79 -2.82
CA SER A 123 9.40 6.21 -4.17
C SER A 123 10.58 5.25 -4.34
N ARG A 124 11.74 5.55 -3.75
CA ARG A 124 12.91 4.66 -3.79
C ARG A 124 12.70 3.35 -3.02
N TRP A 125 12.05 3.40 -1.85
CA TRP A 125 11.73 2.18 -1.09
C TRP A 125 10.68 1.35 -1.81
N ARG A 126 9.69 2.00 -2.44
CA ARG A 126 8.71 1.34 -3.30
C ARG A 126 9.38 0.62 -4.46
N GLU A 127 10.25 1.30 -5.20
CA GLU A 127 11.00 0.71 -6.32
C GLU A 127 11.78 -0.52 -5.86
N LEU A 128 12.49 -0.43 -4.74
CA LEU A 128 13.24 -1.56 -4.18
C LEU A 128 12.35 -2.71 -3.74
N ALA A 129 11.29 -2.43 -2.97
CA ALA A 129 10.37 -3.45 -2.46
C ALA A 129 9.65 -4.17 -3.60
N VAL A 130 9.06 -3.43 -4.55
CA VAL A 130 8.32 -4.01 -5.69
C VAL A 130 9.24 -4.84 -6.59
N ASN A 131 10.48 -4.42 -6.79
CA ASN A 131 11.45 -5.14 -7.62
C ASN A 131 12.20 -6.26 -6.89
N SER A 132 11.88 -6.55 -5.62
CA SER A 132 12.49 -7.63 -4.84
C SER A 132 11.50 -8.77 -4.64
N PRO A 133 11.46 -9.81 -5.49
CA PRO A 133 10.44 -10.86 -5.41
C PRO A 133 10.42 -11.60 -4.07
N SER A 134 11.59 -11.75 -3.43
CA SER A 134 11.73 -12.39 -2.12
C SER A 134 10.99 -11.66 -0.99
N PHE A 135 10.65 -10.39 -1.21
CA PHE A 135 9.90 -9.56 -0.27
C PHE A 135 8.41 -9.94 -0.21
N TRP A 136 7.91 -10.60 -1.26
CA TRP A 136 6.50 -10.96 -1.43
C TRP A 136 6.27 -12.48 -1.36
N SER A 137 7.31 -13.26 -1.05
CA SER A 137 7.27 -14.72 -1.07
C SER A 137 6.51 -15.33 0.13
N THR A 138 6.19 -14.54 1.15
CA THR A 138 5.42 -15.01 2.31
C THR A 138 3.97 -14.59 2.15
N ILE A 139 3.10 -15.56 1.93
CA ILE A 139 1.66 -15.39 1.72
C ILE A 139 0.95 -15.70 3.03
N CYS A 140 0.16 -14.74 3.53
CA CYS A 140 -0.63 -14.91 4.74
C CYS A 140 -2.11 -15.05 4.35
N LEU A 141 -2.70 -16.21 4.64
CA LEU A 141 -4.13 -16.47 4.45
C LEU A 141 -4.82 -16.70 5.80
N SER A 142 -6.12 -16.47 5.79
CA SER A 142 -7.02 -16.59 6.93
C SER A 142 -8.35 -17.09 6.39
N VAL A 143 -8.93 -18.08 7.06
CA VAL A 143 -10.21 -18.71 6.69
C VAL A 143 -11.36 -17.74 6.81
N VAL A 144 -11.27 -16.96 7.88
CA VAL A 144 -12.16 -15.87 8.20
C VAL A 144 -11.55 -14.59 7.66
N GLY A 145 -12.23 -13.94 6.73
CA GLY A 145 -11.61 -12.83 6.04
C GLY A 145 -12.49 -12.06 5.06
N SER A 146 -12.03 -10.85 4.77
CA SER A 146 -12.54 -10.04 3.67
C SER A 146 -11.93 -10.52 2.34
N PRO A 147 -12.63 -10.37 1.20
CA PRO A 147 -12.08 -10.55 -0.14
C PRO A 147 -10.75 -9.80 -0.39
N ALA A 148 -10.53 -8.69 0.33
CA ALA A 148 -9.27 -7.94 0.28
C ALA A 148 -8.03 -8.77 0.70
N LYS A 149 -8.18 -9.76 1.58
CA LYS A 149 -7.08 -10.67 1.97
C LYS A 149 -6.66 -11.56 0.79
N ILE A 150 -7.62 -12.06 0.00
CA ILE A 150 -7.34 -12.82 -1.23
C ILE A 150 -6.64 -11.93 -2.25
N VAL A 151 -7.20 -10.76 -2.56
CA VAL A 151 -6.63 -9.83 -3.55
C VAL A 151 -5.17 -9.48 -3.19
N ARG A 152 -4.92 -9.23 -1.89
CA ARG A 152 -3.58 -8.99 -1.38
C ARG A 152 -2.66 -10.20 -1.60
N ALA A 153 -3.10 -11.41 -1.24
CA ALA A 153 -2.32 -12.61 -1.39
C ALA A 153 -2.01 -12.92 -2.87
N THR A 154 -2.96 -12.70 -3.78
CA THR A 154 -2.75 -12.80 -5.23
C THR A 154 -1.66 -11.83 -5.69
N ALA A 155 -1.77 -10.54 -5.31
CA ALA A 155 -0.76 -9.54 -5.67
C ALA A 155 0.64 -9.88 -5.13
N PHE A 156 0.72 -10.54 -3.96
CA PHE A 156 2.00 -10.98 -3.41
C PHE A 156 2.56 -12.16 -4.20
N ALA A 157 1.73 -13.15 -4.53
CA ALA A 157 2.14 -14.30 -5.32
C ALA A 157 2.65 -13.89 -6.71
N GLU A 158 1.99 -12.93 -7.36
CA GLU A 158 2.43 -12.34 -8.64
C GLU A 158 3.78 -11.64 -8.50
N ARG A 159 3.96 -10.80 -7.48
CA ARG A 159 5.22 -10.07 -7.24
C ARG A 159 6.38 -10.99 -6.84
N ALA A 160 6.08 -12.13 -6.22
CA ALA A 160 7.06 -13.17 -5.93
C ALA A 160 7.55 -13.90 -7.20
N ARG A 161 6.91 -13.67 -8.36
CA ARG A 161 7.29 -14.23 -9.68
C ARG A 161 7.36 -15.75 -9.67
N SER A 162 8.53 -16.35 -9.91
CA SER A 162 8.75 -17.80 -9.88
C SER A 162 9.36 -18.29 -8.57
N LEU A 163 9.55 -17.41 -7.58
CA LEU A 163 10.14 -17.83 -6.31
C LEU A 163 9.23 -18.80 -5.55
N PRO A 164 9.82 -19.75 -4.80
CA PRO A 164 9.06 -20.57 -3.88
C PRO A 164 8.38 -19.71 -2.81
N LEU A 165 7.17 -20.12 -2.43
CA LEU A 165 6.29 -19.42 -1.52
C LEU A 165 6.29 -20.08 -0.13
N GLU A 166 6.26 -19.25 0.90
CA GLU A 166 5.97 -19.63 2.27
C GLU A 166 4.51 -19.27 2.56
N LEU A 167 3.67 -20.27 2.80
CA LEU A 167 2.27 -20.08 3.13
C LEU A 167 2.10 -20.09 4.65
N GLN A 168 1.55 -19.01 5.19
CA GLN A 168 1.16 -18.91 6.59
C GLN A 168 -0.37 -18.89 6.68
N LEU A 169 -0.93 -19.86 7.40
CA LEU A 169 -2.35 -19.89 7.71
C LEU A 169 -2.58 -19.45 9.13
N HIS A 170 -3.50 -18.51 9.30
CA HIS A 170 -3.92 -18.05 10.60
C HIS A 170 -5.39 -18.40 10.83
N ASP A 171 -5.62 -19.04 11.96
CA ASP A 171 -6.92 -19.17 12.60
C ASP A 171 -7.09 -17.93 13.49
N GLN A 172 -7.77 -16.90 12.97
CA GLN A 172 -8.08 -15.69 13.73
C GLN A 172 -9.47 -15.84 14.33
N ASP A 173 -9.58 -15.57 15.65
CA ASP A 173 -10.80 -15.53 16.48
C ASP A 173 -12.09 -15.75 15.68
N LEU A 174 -12.58 -16.99 15.72
CA LEU A 174 -13.87 -17.41 15.18
C LEU A 174 -15.00 -16.74 15.98
N SER A 175 -15.15 -15.43 15.89
CA SER A 175 -16.39 -14.78 16.31
C SER A 175 -17.52 -15.40 15.48
N THR A 176 -18.57 -15.84 16.16
CA THR A 176 -19.64 -16.73 15.69
C THR A 176 -20.47 -16.22 14.49
N SER A 177 -20.11 -15.08 13.89
CA SER A 177 -20.79 -14.43 12.77
C SER A 177 -19.96 -14.34 11.48
N SER A 178 -18.77 -14.95 11.44
CA SER A 178 -17.84 -14.71 10.32
C SER A 178 -18.08 -15.62 9.10
N VAL A 179 -18.05 -15.03 7.90
CA VAL A 179 -18.26 -15.73 6.62
C VAL A 179 -16.97 -16.45 6.21
N LEU A 180 -17.07 -17.73 5.89
CA LEU A 180 -15.95 -18.52 5.34
C LEU A 180 -15.55 -17.95 3.98
N THR A 181 -14.25 -17.70 3.81
CA THR A 181 -13.69 -17.25 2.54
C THR A 181 -13.35 -18.45 1.67
N ASP A 182 -13.82 -18.47 0.42
CA ASP A 182 -13.37 -19.47 -0.55
C ASP A 182 -11.91 -19.21 -0.95
N LEU A 183 -11.02 -20.11 -0.55
CA LEU A 183 -9.59 -20.05 -0.86
C LEU A 183 -9.21 -20.90 -2.08
N SER A 184 -10.14 -21.66 -2.66
CA SER A 184 -9.83 -22.67 -3.68
C SER A 184 -9.07 -22.08 -4.88
N GLY A 185 -9.54 -20.97 -5.43
CA GLY A 185 -8.94 -20.32 -6.60
C GLY A 185 -7.52 -19.80 -6.36
N ILE A 186 -7.25 -19.22 -5.18
CA ILE A 186 -5.89 -18.75 -4.88
C ILE A 186 -4.96 -19.92 -4.57
N ILE A 187 -5.43 -20.93 -3.85
CA ILE A 187 -4.64 -22.10 -3.49
C ILE A 187 -4.21 -22.88 -4.73
N SER A 188 -5.12 -23.14 -5.68
CA SER A 188 -4.75 -23.79 -6.94
C SER A 188 -3.70 -23.00 -7.73
N THR A 189 -3.74 -21.66 -7.65
CA THR A 189 -2.78 -20.78 -8.30
C THR A 189 -1.39 -20.85 -7.64
N ILE A 190 -1.33 -20.93 -6.32
CA ILE A 190 -0.05 -20.84 -5.59
C ILE A 190 0.54 -22.20 -5.19
N SER A 191 -0.27 -23.27 -5.13
CA SER A 191 0.14 -24.61 -4.66
C SER A 191 1.40 -25.14 -5.32
N PRO A 192 1.64 -24.98 -6.65
CA PRO A 192 2.84 -25.54 -7.29
C PRO A 192 4.14 -24.88 -6.82
N ARG A 193 4.04 -23.71 -6.18
CA ARG A 193 5.18 -22.92 -5.73
C ARG A 193 5.36 -22.98 -4.21
N ILE A 194 4.44 -23.60 -3.47
CA ILE A 194 4.54 -23.67 -1.99
C ILE A 194 5.74 -24.54 -1.63
N ARG A 195 6.69 -23.96 -0.88
CA ARG A 195 7.85 -24.66 -0.31
C ARG A 195 7.71 -24.94 1.18
N SER A 196 6.97 -24.09 1.88
CA SER A 196 6.80 -24.21 3.33
C SER A 196 5.39 -23.79 3.71
N LEU A 197 4.81 -24.52 4.66
CA LEU A 197 3.51 -24.25 5.24
C LEU A 197 3.68 -24.06 6.74
N GLN A 198 3.22 -22.92 7.26
CA GLN A 198 3.14 -22.65 8.68
C GLN A 198 1.68 -22.52 9.09
N LEU A 199 1.26 -23.34 10.06
CA LEU A 199 -0.06 -23.27 10.66
C LEU A 199 0.04 -22.52 11.98
N VAL A 200 -0.72 -21.44 12.11
CA VAL A 200 -0.84 -20.67 13.36
C VAL A 200 -2.23 -20.95 13.93
N ILE A 201 -2.28 -21.97 14.77
CA ILE A 201 -3.50 -22.47 15.40
C ILE A 201 -3.72 -21.68 16.68
N GLN A 202 -4.90 -21.07 16.83
CA GLN A 202 -5.30 -20.38 18.07
C GLN A 202 -6.44 -21.12 18.77
N ASP A 203 -7.47 -21.61 18.05
CA ASP A 203 -8.66 -22.19 18.69
C ASP A 203 -9.14 -23.53 18.06
N ASP A 204 -9.15 -23.69 16.72
CA ASP A 204 -9.79 -24.84 16.06
C ASP A 204 -8.85 -25.69 15.18
N LEU A 205 -8.79 -27.00 15.47
CA LEU A 205 -7.99 -27.99 14.72
C LEU A 205 -8.72 -28.57 13.51
N GLN A 206 -10.07 -28.56 13.48
CA GLN A 206 -10.84 -29.21 12.40
C GLN A 206 -10.63 -28.48 11.06
N PHE A 207 -10.59 -27.16 11.09
CA PHE A 207 -10.32 -26.36 9.90
C PHE A 207 -8.98 -26.73 9.24
N HIS A 208 -7.92 -26.79 10.04
CA HIS A 208 -6.58 -27.06 9.56
C HIS A 208 -6.50 -28.42 8.87
N HIS A 209 -7.25 -29.41 9.37
CA HIS A 209 -7.33 -30.73 8.78
C HIS A 209 -7.94 -30.70 7.37
N SER A 210 -9.14 -30.13 7.20
CA SER A 210 -9.78 -30.03 5.88
C SER A 210 -8.95 -29.22 4.88
N PHE A 211 -8.28 -28.15 5.35
CA PHE A 211 -7.40 -27.37 4.51
C PHE A 211 -6.15 -28.15 4.08
N LEU A 212 -5.55 -28.93 4.98
CA LEU A 212 -4.40 -29.78 4.66
C LEU A 212 -4.76 -30.85 3.62
N GLU A 213 -5.94 -31.48 3.73
CA GLU A 213 -6.42 -32.43 2.72
C GLU A 213 -6.57 -31.76 1.35
N TYR A 214 -7.18 -30.57 1.32
CA TYR A 214 -7.34 -29.80 0.10
C TYR A 214 -5.99 -29.37 -0.51
N LEU A 215 -5.07 -28.87 0.31
CA LEU A 215 -3.71 -28.54 -0.13
C LEU A 215 -2.97 -29.75 -0.68
N ALA A 216 -3.06 -30.90 0.00
CA ALA A 216 -2.42 -32.12 -0.44
C ALA A 216 -2.93 -32.53 -1.84
N ALA A 217 -4.24 -32.47 -2.06
CA ALA A 217 -4.83 -32.71 -3.37
C ALA A 217 -4.35 -31.68 -4.42
N ALA A 218 -4.33 -30.39 -4.08
CA ALA A 218 -3.90 -29.33 -4.98
C ALA A 218 -2.40 -29.37 -5.34
N CYS A 219 -1.56 -29.93 -4.46
CA CYS A 219 -0.12 -30.11 -4.71
C CYS A 219 0.18 -31.37 -5.54
N GLN A 220 -0.60 -32.45 -5.39
CA GLN A 220 -0.40 -33.72 -6.11
C GLN A 220 -0.60 -33.61 -7.63
N HIS A 221 -1.37 -32.62 -8.08
CA HIS A 221 -1.67 -32.42 -9.51
C HIS A 221 -0.60 -31.54 -10.23
N GLY A 222 0.44 -31.05 -9.51
CA GLY A 222 1.36 -30.02 -10.00
C GLY A 222 2.75 -30.48 -10.46
N ALA A 223 3.39 -31.47 -9.83
CA ALA A 223 4.65 -32.10 -10.25
C ALA A 223 5.08 -33.16 -9.23
N GLY A 224 5.68 -34.26 -9.71
CA GLY A 224 6.16 -35.38 -8.88
C GLY A 224 7.23 -34.97 -7.88
N TRP A 225 7.05 -35.41 -6.64
CA TRP A 225 8.09 -35.40 -5.62
C TRP A 225 8.85 -36.72 -5.69
N ILE A 226 10.17 -36.64 -5.89
CA ILE A 226 11.09 -37.74 -5.61
C ILE A 226 11.24 -37.76 -4.09
N LEU A 227 10.88 -38.90 -3.49
CA LEU A 227 11.15 -39.24 -2.09
C LEU A 227 12.65 -39.32 -1.82
#